data_AF-A0A846KW18-F1
#
_entry.id   AF-A0A846KW18-F1
#
_cell.length_a   1.000
_cell.length_b   1.000
_cell.length_c   1.000
_cell.angle_alpha   90.00
_cell.angle_beta   90.00
_cell.angle_gamma   90.00
#
_symmetry.space_group_name_H-M   'P 1'
#
loop_
_entity.id
_entity.type
_entity.pdbx_description
1 polymer ?
#
loop_
_entity_poly.entity_id
_entity_poly.type
_entity_poly.pdbx_seq_one_letter_code
_entity_poly.pdbx_strand_id
1 'polypeptide(L)'
;MGIQEAIKANNKYRARRFYEKALSTAKDNLDKKPSDTVNERLKQAHLIYLNFLDDFLDRKEKLKVYKNLHKLLPKDGYLEEYKKLMGKSYKKRLIVGDGNFSYTEDLINQHKDTHPDLAKSITPTEITDWYLSDADTKKRVQKLMEEGVKFLFDVDATTIHEKFKSKRFHRIHWNCPFGSSGPIPEKIEKFYKSASDLQKPFDRVHMTLAQE
;
A
#
# COMPACT_ATOMS: atom_id res chain seq x y z
N MET A 1 1.14 20.24 30.94
CA MET A 1 2.06 20.30 29.80
C MET A 1 1.30 19.90 28.52
N GLY A 2 1.20 20.75 27.51
CA GLY A 2 0.29 20.59 26.36
C GLY A 2 0.99 20.29 25.02
N ILE A 3 0.22 20.04 23.96
CA ILE A 3 0.76 19.75 22.61
C ILE A 3 1.70 20.87 22.12
N GLN A 4 1.38 22.14 22.40
CA GLN A 4 2.20 23.29 22.00
C GLN A 4 3.58 23.30 22.66
N GLU A 5 3.69 22.88 23.92
CA GLU A 5 4.99 22.81 24.60
C GLU A 5 5.83 21.65 24.07
N ALA A 6 5.20 20.53 23.73
CA ALA A 6 5.88 19.42 23.06
C ALA A 6 6.38 19.82 21.66
N ILE A 7 5.60 20.64 20.94
CA ILE A 7 5.98 21.22 19.64
C ILE A 7 7.16 22.18 19.80
N LYS A 8 7.10 23.12 20.76
CA LYS A 8 8.21 24.05 21.05
C LYS A 8 9.50 23.32 21.43
N ALA A 9 9.39 22.18 22.12
CA ALA A 9 10.52 21.31 22.45
C ALA A 9 10.97 20.41 21.29
N ASN A 10 10.39 20.56 20.09
CA ASN A 10 10.61 19.73 18.91
C ASN A 10 10.48 18.21 19.20
N ASN A 11 9.66 17.83 20.18
CA ASN A 11 9.56 16.47 20.67
C ASN A 11 8.39 15.74 20.01
N LYS A 12 8.68 15.08 18.89
CA LYS A 12 7.67 14.41 18.07
C LYS A 12 6.86 13.37 18.83
N TYR A 13 7.51 12.53 19.63
CA TYR A 13 6.83 11.49 20.40
C TYR A 13 5.81 12.08 21.38
N ARG A 14 6.20 13.13 22.12
CA ARG A 14 5.30 13.81 23.06
C ARG A 14 4.17 14.52 22.32
N ALA A 15 4.46 15.22 21.23
CA ALA A 15 3.44 15.89 20.42
C ALA A 15 2.38 14.89 19.92
N ARG A 16 2.82 13.73 19.41
CA ARG A 16 1.93 12.64 19.00
C ARG A 16 1.06 12.14 20.14
N ARG A 17 1.65 11.86 21.30
CA ARG A 17 0.93 11.39 22.50
C ARG A 17 -0.15 12.38 22.91
N PHE A 18 0.14 13.68 22.91
CA PHE A 18 -0.84 14.72 23.24
C PHE A 18 -1.94 14.83 22.20
N TYR A 19 -1.59 14.74 20.91
CA TYR A 19 -2.56 14.69 19.82
C TYR A 19 -3.51 13.49 19.95
N GLU A 20 -2.98 12.28 20.13
CA GLU A 20 -3.79 11.07 20.30
C GLU A 20 -4.67 11.15 21.56
N LYS A 21 -4.18 11.74 22.66
CA LYS A 21 -4.98 12.00 23.86
C LYS A 21 -6.14 12.96 23.58
N ALA A 22 -5.89 14.05 22.85
CA ALA A 22 -6.94 15.00 22.46
C ALA A 22 -8.03 14.34 21.60
N LEU A 23 -7.65 13.43 20.70
CA LEU A 23 -8.61 12.64 19.92
C LEU A 23 -9.44 11.69 20.79
N SER A 24 -8.82 11.02 21.77
CA SER A 24 -9.53 10.10 22.68
C SER A 24 -10.58 10.84 23.51
N THR A 25 -10.20 11.96 24.12
CA THR A 25 -11.12 12.75 24.95
C THR A 25 -12.28 13.32 24.13
N ALA A 26 -12.06 13.61 22.85
CA ALA A 26 -13.14 14.02 21.96
C ALA A 26 -14.03 12.85 21.52
N LYS A 27 -13.48 11.64 21.37
CA LYS A 27 -14.25 10.42 21.06
C LYS A 27 -15.19 10.01 22.19
N ASP A 28 -14.78 10.18 23.43
CA ASP A 28 -15.63 9.89 24.60
C ASP A 28 -16.88 10.81 24.66
N ASN A 29 -16.92 11.86 23.81
CA ASN A 29 -18.07 12.76 23.63
C ASN A 29 -18.86 12.50 22.32
N LEU A 30 -18.48 11.53 21.48
CA LEU A 30 -19.09 11.30 20.15
C LEU A 30 -20.41 10.52 20.17
N ASP A 31 -20.70 9.75 21.22
CA ASP A 31 -21.99 9.03 21.35
C ASP A 31 -23.19 9.98 21.55
N LYS A 32 -22.90 11.27 21.75
CA LYS A 32 -23.88 12.36 21.79
C LYS A 32 -23.51 13.33 20.68
N LYS A 33 -24.16 13.22 19.52
CA LYS A 33 -24.11 14.13 18.35
C LYS A 33 -23.25 15.39 18.64
N PRO A 34 -21.98 15.42 18.22
CA PRO A 34 -20.99 16.32 18.79
C PRO A 34 -21.39 17.78 18.61
N SER A 35 -21.28 18.58 19.67
CA SER A 35 -21.51 20.02 19.59
C SER A 35 -20.46 20.69 18.72
N ASP A 36 -20.80 21.82 18.11
CA ASP A 36 -19.89 22.60 17.26
C ASP A 36 -18.56 22.93 17.99
N THR A 37 -18.62 23.12 19.30
CA THR A 37 -17.45 23.36 20.16
C THR A 37 -16.48 22.18 20.22
N VAL A 38 -16.96 20.93 20.19
CA VAL A 38 -16.11 19.72 20.19
C VAL A 38 -15.45 19.55 18.82
N ASN A 39 -16.19 19.78 17.74
CA ASN A 39 -15.67 19.72 16.38
C ASN A 39 -14.59 20.79 16.14
N GLU A 40 -14.78 22.01 16.65
CA GLU A 40 -13.76 23.05 16.55
C GLU A 40 -12.49 22.73 17.35
N ARG A 41 -12.61 22.15 18.56
CA ARG A 41 -11.44 21.69 19.33
C ARG A 41 -10.68 20.58 18.61
N LEU A 42 -11.39 19.63 17.99
CA LEU A 42 -10.80 18.57 17.18
C LEU A 42 -10.08 19.12 15.96
N LYS A 43 -10.72 20.05 15.24
CA LYS A 43 -10.11 20.76 14.10
C LYS A 43 -8.81 21.44 14.51
N GLN A 44 -8.83 22.21 15.59
CA GLN A 44 -7.63 22.90 16.09
C GLN A 44 -6.52 21.91 16.46
N ALA A 45 -6.85 20.80 17.12
CA ALA A 45 -5.86 19.77 17.46
C ALA A 45 -5.23 19.14 16.19
N HIS A 46 -6.04 18.87 15.15
CA HIS A 46 -5.53 18.38 13.88
C HIS A 46 -4.62 19.40 13.18
N LEU A 47 -5.02 20.66 13.10
CA LEU A 47 -4.25 21.71 12.42
C LEU A 47 -2.92 21.99 13.11
N ILE A 48 -2.93 22.08 14.45
CA ILE A 48 -1.70 22.27 15.25
C ILE A 48 -0.73 21.11 15.03
N TYR A 49 -1.23 19.87 15.06
CA TYR A 49 -0.38 18.70 14.83
C TYR A 49 0.09 18.60 13.38
N LEU A 50 -0.75 18.96 12.41
CA LEU A 50 -0.40 18.95 11.00
C LEU A 50 0.74 19.92 10.68
N ASN A 51 0.64 21.17 11.16
CA ASN A 51 1.69 22.17 11.01
C ASN A 51 3.00 21.70 11.62
N PHE A 52 2.95 21.06 12.79
CA PHE A 52 4.14 20.47 13.40
C PHE A 52 4.75 19.35 12.55
N LEU A 53 3.92 18.51 11.91
CA LEU A 53 4.43 17.44 11.03
C LEU A 53 5.08 17.98 9.75
N ASP A 54 4.84 19.24 9.37
CA ASP A 54 5.48 19.85 8.21
C ASP A 54 7.01 19.87 8.31
N ASP A 55 7.52 20.06 9.53
CA ASP A 55 8.96 20.07 9.83
C ASP A 55 9.59 18.67 9.84
N PHE A 56 8.79 17.59 9.92
CA PHE A 56 9.29 16.23 10.13
C PHE A 56 9.21 15.31 8.92
N LEU A 57 8.68 15.78 7.79
CA LEU A 57 8.47 14.99 6.56
C LEU A 57 7.76 13.63 6.79
N ASP A 58 6.99 13.47 7.88
CA ASP A 58 6.31 12.21 8.20
C ASP A 58 5.00 12.09 7.42
N ARG A 59 5.13 11.59 6.18
CA ARG A 59 4.01 11.40 5.26
C ARG A 59 2.91 10.52 5.84
N LYS A 60 3.24 9.48 6.62
CA LYS A 60 2.24 8.51 7.12
C LYS A 60 1.36 9.17 8.18
N GLU A 61 1.95 9.94 9.08
CA GLU A 61 1.19 10.71 10.06
C GLU A 61 0.37 11.82 9.40
N LYS A 62 0.95 12.57 8.45
CA LYS A 62 0.22 13.60 7.70
C LYS A 62 -1.03 13.03 7.02
N LEU A 63 -0.89 11.89 6.32
CA LEU A 63 -2.03 11.22 5.68
C LEU A 63 -3.14 10.88 6.67
N LYS A 64 -2.80 10.38 7.87
CA LYS A 64 -3.77 10.10 8.93
C LYS A 64 -4.49 11.37 9.39
N VAL A 65 -3.77 12.48 9.53
CA VAL A 65 -4.34 13.77 9.96
C VAL A 65 -5.26 14.35 8.87
N TYR A 66 -4.84 14.40 7.60
CA TYR A 66 -5.67 14.86 6.50
C TYR A 66 -6.94 14.02 6.31
N LYS A 67 -6.85 12.69 6.45
CA LYS A 67 -8.03 11.79 6.38
C LYS A 67 -9.04 12.13 7.49
N ASN A 68 -8.58 12.45 8.69
CA ASN A 68 -9.47 12.83 9.79
C ASN A 68 -10.06 14.23 9.61
N LEU A 69 -9.26 15.20 9.15
CA LEU A 69 -9.73 16.55 8.82
C LEU A 69 -10.81 16.52 7.74
N HIS A 70 -10.64 15.71 6.69
CA HIS A 70 -11.67 15.58 5.65
C HIS A 70 -12.98 14.98 6.18
N LYS A 71 -12.93 14.02 7.12
CA LYS A 71 -14.14 13.47 7.76
C LYS A 71 -14.88 14.52 8.59
N LEU A 72 -14.15 15.39 9.28
CA LEU A 72 -14.71 16.46 10.10
C LEU A 72 -15.20 17.64 9.24
N LEU A 73 -14.48 17.96 8.16
CA LEU A 73 -14.68 19.13 7.31
C LEU A 73 -14.59 18.73 5.83
N PRO A 74 -15.64 18.12 5.27
CA PRO A 74 -15.59 17.61 3.90
C PRO A 74 -15.39 18.69 2.83
N LYS A 75 -15.72 19.95 3.13
CA LYS A 75 -15.74 21.08 2.17
C LYS A 75 -14.43 21.88 2.11
N ASP A 76 -13.46 21.64 3.00
CA ASP A 76 -12.28 22.52 3.18
C ASP A 76 -11.04 22.10 2.36
N GLY A 77 -11.22 21.37 1.25
CA GLY A 77 -10.10 21.04 0.35
C GLY A 77 -9.08 20.02 0.89
N TYR A 78 -9.21 19.55 2.13
CA TYR A 78 -8.32 18.53 2.72
C TYR A 78 -8.31 17.21 1.95
N LEU A 79 -9.38 16.90 1.21
CA LEU A 79 -9.40 15.75 0.31
C LEU A 79 -8.38 15.88 -0.81
N GLU A 80 -8.18 17.07 -1.36
CA GLU A 80 -7.22 17.31 -2.43
C GLU A 80 -5.77 17.29 -1.90
N GLU A 81 -5.52 17.82 -0.71
CA GLU A 81 -4.20 17.68 -0.06
C GLU A 81 -3.90 16.22 0.33
N TYR A 82 -4.91 15.50 0.82
CA TYR A 82 -4.83 14.06 1.02
C TYR A 82 -4.50 13.35 -0.29
N LYS A 83 -5.21 13.64 -1.39
CA LYS A 83 -4.96 13.06 -2.72
C LYS A 83 -3.59 13.43 -3.28
N LYS A 84 -3.11 14.67 -3.10
CA LYS A 84 -1.75 15.09 -3.50
C LYS A 84 -0.68 14.34 -2.74
N LEU A 85 -0.85 14.19 -1.42
CA LEU A 85 0.04 13.39 -0.58
C LEU A 85 -0.03 11.91 -0.90
N MET A 86 -1.21 11.41 -1.31
CA MET A 86 -1.39 10.06 -1.86
C MET A 86 -0.77 9.92 -3.26
N GLY A 87 -0.73 11.02 -4.02
CA GLY A 87 -0.38 11.15 -5.43
C GLY A 87 1.07 10.86 -5.82
N LYS A 88 1.80 10.07 -5.02
CA LYS A 88 2.96 9.35 -5.57
C LYS A 88 2.41 8.18 -6.36
N SER A 89 2.74 8.10 -7.65
CA SER A 89 2.54 6.89 -8.44
C SER A 89 3.05 5.70 -7.63
N TYR A 90 2.17 4.77 -7.31
CA TYR A 90 2.58 3.56 -6.63
C TYR A 90 3.61 2.86 -7.49
N LYS A 91 4.70 2.43 -6.85
CA LYS A 91 5.78 1.71 -7.51
C LYS A 91 5.18 0.46 -8.16
N LYS A 92 5.14 0.44 -9.51
CA LYS A 92 4.62 -0.69 -10.29
C LYS A 92 5.25 -2.00 -9.80
N ARG A 93 4.41 -2.99 -9.54
CA ARG A 93 4.80 -4.31 -9.03
C ARG A 93 4.35 -5.40 -9.99
N LEU A 94 5.29 -6.26 -10.36
CA LEU A 94 5.01 -7.54 -11.01
C LEU A 94 5.02 -8.63 -9.92
N ILE A 95 3.99 -9.47 -9.88
CA ILE A 95 3.94 -10.66 -9.02
C ILE A 95 3.85 -11.87 -9.95
N VAL A 96 4.83 -12.75 -9.91
CA VAL A 96 4.97 -13.89 -10.81
C VAL A 96 4.66 -15.17 -10.05
N GLY A 97 3.82 -16.03 -10.63
CA GLY A 97 3.45 -17.33 -10.04
C GLY A 97 2.55 -17.19 -8.82
N ASP A 98 1.55 -16.31 -8.87
CA ASP A 98 0.71 -15.99 -7.70
C ASP A 98 -0.31 -17.08 -7.34
N GLY A 99 -0.38 -18.15 -8.14
CA GLY A 99 -1.27 -19.30 -7.95
C GLY A 99 -2.72 -18.88 -8.01
N ASN A 100 -3.38 -18.92 -6.86
CA ASN A 100 -4.78 -18.54 -6.69
C ASN A 100 -4.98 -17.04 -6.40
N PHE A 101 -3.93 -16.22 -6.49
CA PHE A 101 -3.96 -14.77 -6.25
C PHE A 101 -4.27 -14.34 -4.80
N SER A 102 -4.20 -15.25 -3.83
CA SER A 102 -4.40 -14.94 -2.41
C SER A 102 -3.36 -13.93 -1.90
N TYR A 103 -2.09 -14.06 -2.29
CA TYR A 103 -1.06 -13.11 -1.89
C TYR A 103 -1.31 -11.69 -2.42
N THR A 104 -1.75 -11.55 -3.68
CA THR A 104 -2.18 -10.24 -4.20
C THR A 104 -3.34 -9.66 -3.40
N GLU A 105 -4.35 -10.47 -3.10
CA GLU A 105 -5.49 -10.04 -2.29
C GLU A 105 -5.06 -9.57 -0.89
N ASP A 106 -4.24 -10.35 -0.19
CA ASP A 106 -3.74 -10.02 1.13
C ASP A 106 -2.88 -8.75 1.14
N LEU A 107 -2.01 -8.60 0.14
CA LEU A 107 -1.18 -7.42 -0.02
C LEU A 107 -2.02 -6.14 -0.17
N ILE A 108 -3.09 -6.20 -0.98
CA ILE A 108 -3.98 -5.06 -1.18
C ILE A 108 -4.77 -4.79 0.11
N ASN A 109 -5.36 -5.83 0.71
CA ASN A 109 -6.15 -5.72 1.93
C ASN A 109 -5.35 -5.13 3.10
N GLN A 110 -4.10 -5.57 3.29
CA GLN A 110 -3.20 -5.06 4.33
C GLN A 110 -2.89 -3.57 4.16
N HIS A 111 -2.94 -3.06 2.94
CA HIS A 111 -2.56 -1.68 2.62
C HIS A 111 -3.72 -0.77 2.22
N LYS A 112 -4.97 -1.27 2.15
CA LYS A 112 -6.15 -0.52 1.67
C LYS A 112 -6.32 0.88 2.26
N ASP A 113 -6.02 1.03 3.56
CA ASP A 113 -6.19 2.31 4.26
C ASP A 113 -5.06 3.32 4.03
N THR A 114 -3.87 2.82 3.65
CA THR A 114 -2.65 3.62 3.48
C THR A 114 -2.29 3.83 2.01
N HIS A 115 -2.80 2.96 1.14
CA HIS A 115 -2.52 2.88 -0.29
C HIS A 115 -3.80 2.48 -1.06
N PRO A 116 -4.89 3.27 -1.00
CA PRO A 116 -6.17 2.96 -1.64
C PRO A 116 -6.11 2.63 -3.15
N ASP A 117 -5.10 3.11 -3.88
CA ASP A 117 -4.94 2.79 -5.31
C ASP A 117 -3.78 1.81 -5.57
N LEU A 118 -3.33 1.06 -4.55
CA LEU A 118 -2.26 0.07 -4.69
C LEU A 118 -2.59 -0.95 -5.78
N ALA A 119 -3.84 -1.42 -5.82
CA ALA A 119 -4.36 -2.38 -6.79
C ALA A 119 -4.01 -2.01 -8.24
N LYS A 120 -4.16 -0.72 -8.60
CA LYS A 120 -3.88 -0.18 -9.95
C LYS A 120 -2.42 -0.26 -10.38
N SER A 121 -1.51 -0.54 -9.43
CA SER A 121 -0.07 -0.67 -9.66
C SER A 121 0.45 -2.11 -9.61
N ILE A 122 -0.42 -3.08 -9.34
CA ILE A 122 -0.07 -4.48 -9.25
C ILE A 122 -0.45 -5.20 -10.55
N THR A 123 0.47 -6.02 -11.02
CA THR A 123 0.30 -6.93 -12.16
C THR A 123 0.65 -8.34 -11.70
N PRO A 124 -0.32 -9.14 -11.23
CA PRO A 124 -0.06 -10.52 -10.88
C PRO A 124 -0.15 -11.40 -12.12
N THR A 125 0.63 -12.47 -12.12
CA THR A 125 0.75 -13.39 -13.25
C THR A 125 0.78 -14.83 -12.82
N GLU A 126 0.34 -15.69 -13.73
CA GLU A 126 0.40 -17.14 -13.61
C GLU A 126 0.77 -17.77 -14.96
N ILE A 127 1.37 -18.96 -14.93
CA ILE A 127 1.80 -19.69 -16.13
C ILE A 127 0.63 -20.37 -16.85
N THR A 128 -0.42 -20.77 -16.13
CA THR A 128 -1.60 -21.41 -16.70
C THR A 128 -2.90 -20.74 -16.26
N ASP A 129 -3.96 -20.99 -17.01
CA ASP A 129 -5.31 -20.51 -16.76
C ASP A 129 -6.16 -21.46 -15.90
N TRP A 130 -5.52 -22.39 -15.17
CA TRP A 130 -6.18 -23.39 -14.32
C TRP A 130 -7.19 -22.78 -13.34
N TYR A 131 -6.99 -21.52 -12.94
CA TYR A 131 -7.93 -20.80 -12.09
C TYR A 131 -9.34 -20.68 -12.72
N LEU A 132 -9.47 -20.83 -14.05
CA LEU A 132 -10.75 -20.91 -14.75
C LEU A 132 -11.55 -22.18 -14.42
N SER A 133 -11.00 -23.16 -13.69
CA SER A 133 -11.78 -24.27 -13.16
C SER A 133 -12.19 -24.08 -11.70
N ASP A 134 -11.57 -23.17 -10.95
CA ASP A 134 -11.83 -22.98 -9.52
C ASP A 134 -12.76 -21.79 -9.25
N ALA A 135 -13.91 -22.05 -8.62
CA ALA A 135 -14.94 -21.04 -8.39
C ALA A 135 -14.48 -19.93 -7.44
N ASP A 136 -13.72 -20.28 -6.39
CA ASP A 136 -13.23 -19.32 -5.41
C ASP A 136 -12.16 -18.40 -6.01
N THR A 137 -11.25 -18.95 -6.80
CA THR A 137 -10.23 -18.17 -7.49
C THR A 137 -10.85 -17.24 -8.54
N LYS A 138 -11.86 -17.69 -9.29
CA LYS A 138 -12.61 -16.80 -10.21
C LYS A 138 -13.21 -15.61 -9.47
N LYS A 139 -13.89 -15.86 -8.35
CA LYS A 139 -14.50 -14.80 -7.53
C LYS A 139 -13.44 -13.81 -7.03
N ARG A 140 -12.28 -14.32 -6.60
CA ARG A 140 -11.15 -13.47 -6.18
C ARG A 140 -10.61 -12.62 -7.33
N VAL A 141 -10.36 -13.22 -8.50
CA VAL A 141 -9.88 -12.50 -9.68
C VAL A 141 -10.85 -11.40 -10.09
N GLN A 142 -12.16 -11.70 -10.14
CA GLN A 142 -13.18 -10.72 -10.49
C GLN A 142 -13.16 -9.52 -9.52
N LYS A 143 -13.18 -9.78 -8.21
CA LYS A 143 -13.07 -8.73 -7.18
C LYS A 143 -11.81 -7.88 -7.37
N LEU A 144 -10.67 -8.50 -7.60
CA LEU A 144 -9.40 -7.79 -7.78
C LEU A 144 -9.38 -6.96 -9.07
N MET A 145 -10.01 -7.44 -10.14
CA MET A 145 -10.17 -6.68 -11.39
C MET A 145 -11.04 -5.44 -11.16
N GLU A 146 -12.13 -5.56 -10.40
CA GLU A 146 -12.99 -4.43 -10.01
C GLU A 146 -12.22 -3.38 -9.17
N GLU A 147 -11.26 -3.81 -8.35
CA GLU A 147 -10.33 -2.94 -7.60
C GLU A 147 -9.23 -2.31 -8.49
N GLY A 148 -9.11 -2.75 -9.74
CA GLY A 148 -8.19 -2.20 -10.74
C GLY A 148 -6.88 -2.97 -10.94
N VAL A 149 -6.77 -4.20 -10.42
CA VAL A 149 -5.62 -5.08 -10.65
C VAL A 149 -5.57 -5.52 -12.11
N LYS A 150 -4.36 -5.59 -12.69
CA LYS A 150 -4.14 -6.00 -14.08
C LYS A 150 -3.51 -7.39 -14.16
N PHE A 151 -4.32 -8.41 -14.41
CA PHE A 151 -3.85 -9.78 -14.55
C PHE A 151 -3.17 -10.01 -15.90
N LEU A 152 -2.15 -10.86 -15.91
CA LEU A 152 -1.54 -11.39 -17.13
C LEU A 152 -1.23 -12.88 -16.97
N PHE A 153 -1.57 -13.67 -17.96
CA PHE A 153 -1.37 -15.12 -17.96
C PHE A 153 -0.31 -15.53 -18.97
N ASP A 154 0.05 -16.81 -18.94
CA ASP A 154 1.11 -17.41 -19.76
C ASP A 154 2.44 -16.69 -19.55
N VAL A 155 2.79 -16.47 -18.28
CA VAL A 155 4.04 -15.79 -17.89
C VAL A 155 4.95 -16.80 -17.20
N ASP A 156 6.01 -17.18 -17.90
CA ASP A 156 7.13 -17.93 -17.33
C ASP A 156 8.08 -16.95 -16.61
N ALA A 157 8.39 -17.26 -15.35
CA ALA A 157 9.31 -16.48 -14.53
C ALA A 157 10.71 -16.35 -15.16
N THR A 158 11.16 -17.37 -15.87
CA THR A 158 12.50 -17.41 -16.47
C THR A 158 12.64 -16.50 -17.69
N THR A 159 11.53 -16.05 -18.30
CA THR A 159 11.52 -15.26 -19.55
C THR A 159 10.67 -13.98 -19.45
N ILE A 160 10.40 -13.48 -18.24
CA ILE A 160 9.66 -12.22 -18.03
C ILE A 160 10.22 -11.03 -18.83
N HIS A 161 11.54 -10.92 -19.05
CA HIS A 161 12.12 -9.84 -19.85
C HIS A 161 11.59 -9.78 -21.29
N GLU A 162 11.30 -10.93 -21.89
CA GLU A 162 10.77 -11.03 -23.26
C GLU A 162 9.33 -10.53 -23.31
N LYS A 163 8.48 -11.02 -22.39
CA LYS A 163 7.05 -10.68 -22.32
C LYS A 163 6.82 -9.21 -21.94
N PHE A 164 7.71 -8.67 -21.12
CA PHE A 164 7.58 -7.33 -20.55
C PHE A 164 8.56 -6.32 -21.13
N LYS A 165 9.04 -6.57 -22.35
CA LYS A 165 9.92 -5.64 -23.06
C LYS A 165 9.34 -4.22 -23.03
N SER A 166 10.17 -3.25 -22.65
CA SER A 166 9.80 -1.84 -22.49
C SER A 166 8.85 -1.50 -21.34
N LYS A 167 8.40 -2.48 -20.55
CA LYS A 167 7.69 -2.21 -19.29
C LYS A 167 8.68 -2.10 -18.13
N ARG A 168 8.26 -1.35 -17.12
CA ARG A 168 9.11 -0.99 -15.99
C ARG A 168 8.43 -1.40 -14.68
N PHE A 169 9.09 -2.25 -13.91
CA PHE A 169 8.62 -2.71 -12.60
C PHE A 169 9.63 -2.42 -11.51
N HIS A 170 9.25 -1.55 -10.57
CA HIS A 170 10.11 -1.18 -9.45
C HIS A 170 10.28 -2.32 -8.44
N ARG A 171 9.31 -3.23 -8.43
CA ARG A 171 9.30 -4.42 -7.59
C ARG A 171 8.87 -5.60 -8.42
N ILE A 172 9.66 -6.67 -8.38
CA ILE A 172 9.30 -7.96 -8.96
C ILE A 172 9.25 -8.95 -7.81
N HIS A 173 8.12 -9.61 -7.67
CA HIS A 173 7.90 -10.66 -6.68
C HIS A 173 7.77 -11.97 -7.44
N TRP A 174 8.48 -13.00 -7.01
CA TRP A 174 8.28 -14.35 -7.54
C TRP A 174 7.94 -15.28 -6.39
N ASN A 175 6.71 -15.81 -6.44
CA ASN A 175 6.26 -16.89 -5.59
C ASN A 175 6.67 -18.18 -6.30
N CYS A 176 7.90 -18.63 -6.06
CA CYS A 176 8.49 -19.77 -6.77
C CYS A 176 7.68 -21.04 -6.46
N PRO A 177 7.12 -21.74 -7.48
CA PRO A 177 6.37 -22.96 -7.24
C PRO A 177 7.29 -24.09 -6.77
N PHE A 178 6.81 -24.89 -5.81
CA PHE A 178 7.44 -26.14 -5.38
C PHE A 178 6.87 -27.31 -6.19
N GLY A 179 7.71 -28.30 -6.49
CA GLY A 179 7.28 -29.57 -7.10
C GLY A 179 7.39 -29.67 -8.64
N SER A 180 7.95 -28.67 -9.33
CA SER A 180 8.27 -28.84 -10.76
C SER A 180 9.62 -29.55 -10.93
N SER A 181 9.64 -30.62 -11.72
CA SER A 181 10.82 -31.38 -12.08
C SER A 181 11.88 -30.48 -12.73
N GLY A 182 12.99 -30.25 -12.04
CA GLY A 182 14.15 -29.51 -12.54
C GLY A 182 15.02 -28.95 -11.41
N PRO A 183 16.29 -28.61 -11.70
CA PRO A 183 17.16 -27.98 -10.71
C PRO A 183 16.64 -26.57 -10.39
N ILE A 184 16.08 -26.42 -9.19
CA ILE A 184 15.66 -25.14 -8.61
C ILE A 184 16.74 -24.04 -8.77
N PRO A 185 18.05 -24.32 -8.59
CA PRO A 185 19.10 -23.31 -8.77
C PRO A 185 19.12 -22.68 -10.18
N GLU A 186 18.95 -23.48 -11.24
CA GLU A 186 19.02 -22.98 -12.63
C GLU A 186 17.83 -22.05 -12.95
N LYS A 187 16.63 -22.40 -12.47
CA LYS A 187 15.44 -21.55 -12.66
C LYS A 187 15.57 -20.23 -11.90
N ILE A 188 16.16 -20.27 -10.70
CA ILE A 188 16.44 -19.07 -9.91
C ILE A 188 17.42 -18.15 -10.65
N GLU A 189 18.52 -18.68 -11.16
CA GLU A 189 19.48 -17.89 -11.93
C GLU A 189 18.83 -17.24 -13.16
N LYS A 190 18.11 -18.02 -13.95
CA LYS A 190 17.38 -17.52 -15.13
C LYS A 190 16.36 -16.44 -14.77
N PHE A 191 15.60 -16.64 -13.69
CA PHE A 191 14.68 -15.64 -13.18
C PHE A 191 15.38 -14.32 -12.81
N TYR A 192 16.47 -14.37 -12.03
CA TYR A 192 17.17 -13.15 -11.64
C TYR A 192 17.77 -12.41 -12.84
N LYS A 193 18.33 -13.15 -13.80
CA LYS A 193 18.83 -12.56 -15.06
C LYS A 193 17.70 -11.85 -15.81
N SER A 194 16.58 -12.55 -16.03
CA SER A 194 15.38 -12.01 -16.67
C SER A 194 14.79 -10.80 -15.92
N ALA A 195 14.76 -10.83 -14.58
CA ALA A 195 14.29 -9.72 -13.77
C ALA A 195 15.19 -8.49 -13.89
N SER A 196 16.51 -8.71 -13.95
CA SER A 196 17.50 -7.63 -14.02
C SER A 196 17.36 -6.78 -15.28
N ASP A 197 17.00 -7.38 -16.42
CA ASP A 197 16.74 -6.68 -17.69
C ASP A 197 15.54 -5.70 -17.61
N LEU A 198 14.62 -5.91 -16.65
CA LEU A 198 13.45 -5.06 -16.42
C LEU A 198 13.66 -4.01 -15.32
N GLN A 199 14.82 -4.03 -14.68
CA GLN A 199 15.11 -3.27 -13.47
C GLN A 199 16.20 -2.21 -13.67
N LYS A 200 16.16 -1.21 -12.79
CA LYS A 200 17.16 -0.16 -12.65
C LYS A 200 17.81 -0.27 -11.27
N PRO A 201 18.96 0.40 -11.04
CA PRO A 201 19.51 0.52 -9.70
C PRO A 201 18.43 0.95 -8.68
N PHE A 202 18.48 0.35 -7.48
CA PHE A 202 17.54 0.53 -6.36
C PHE A 202 16.15 -0.12 -6.49
N ASP A 203 15.90 -0.86 -7.57
CA ASP A 203 14.76 -1.77 -7.61
C ASP A 203 14.95 -2.98 -6.70
N ARG A 204 13.86 -3.73 -6.53
CA ARG A 204 13.85 -4.89 -5.66
C ARG A 204 13.25 -6.09 -6.36
N VAL A 205 13.97 -7.20 -6.29
CA VAL A 205 13.43 -8.53 -6.52
C VAL A 205 13.19 -9.17 -5.17
N HIS A 206 11.97 -9.62 -4.92
CA HIS A 206 11.61 -10.41 -3.76
C HIS A 206 11.26 -11.80 -4.26
N MET A 207 11.84 -12.83 -3.66
CA MET A 207 11.53 -14.21 -3.98
C MET A 207 11.07 -14.90 -2.71
N THR A 208 9.96 -15.62 -2.80
CA THR A 208 9.50 -16.49 -1.72
C THR A 208 9.97 -17.90 -2.04
N LEU A 209 10.74 -18.47 -1.12
CA LEU A 209 11.11 -19.88 -1.12
C LEU A 209 10.40 -20.51 0.08
N ALA A 210 9.69 -21.62 -0.10
CA ALA A 210 9.30 -22.49 1.00
C ALA A 210 10.55 -23.00 1.70
N GLN A 211 10.46 -23.05 3.02
CA GLN A 211 11.45 -23.66 3.88
C GLN A 211 11.00 -25.10 4.12
N GLU A 212 11.90 -26.05 3.89
CA GLU A 212 11.74 -27.44 4.36
C GLU A 212 11.99 -27.53 5.87
#